data_AF-A0AA88Y3N9-F1
#
_entry.id   AF-A0AA88Y3N9-F1
#
_cell.length_a   1.000
_cell.length_b   1.000
_cell.length_c   1.000
_cell.angle_alpha   90.00
_cell.angle_beta   90.00
_cell.angle_gamma   90.00
#
_symmetry.space_group_name_H-M   'P 1'
#
loop_
_entity.id
_entity.type
_entity.pdbx_description
1 polymer ?
#
loop_
_entity_poly.entity_id
_entity_poly.type
_entity_poly.pdbx_seq_one_letter_code
_entity_poly.pdbx_strand_id
1 'polypeptide(L)'
;EQLDRIEEGMDQINQDMKDAEKNLEGLEKCCGLCVLPWKRAKNFERGGDYDKTWKASEDGKVNTNGPRMVVDQGQAGPQGNIITRITNDAREDEMEENLTQVSGMLGNLRNMAIDMGSEIESQNRQVDRINQKAQSNESRIFGANERARKILKEN
;
A
#
# COMPACT_ATOMS: atom_id res chain seq x y z
N GLU A 1 -2.65 4.63 -6.61
CA GLU A 1 -2.49 6.08 -6.83
C GLU A 1 -2.63 6.96 -5.59
N GLN A 2 -3.80 7.02 -4.93
CA GLN A 2 -3.95 7.89 -3.74
C GLN A 2 -3.03 7.44 -2.61
N LEU A 3 -2.97 6.12 -2.37
CA LEU A 3 -2.10 5.52 -1.37
C LEU A 3 -0.61 5.73 -1.70
N ASP A 4 -0.21 5.67 -2.97
CA ASP A 4 1.17 5.98 -3.38
C ASP A 4 1.57 7.41 -3.02
N ARG A 5 0.70 8.39 -3.29
CA ARG A 5 0.94 9.79 -2.90
C ARG A 5 1.03 9.97 -1.39
N ILE A 6 0.26 9.20 -0.62
CA ILE A 6 0.32 9.22 0.84
C ILE A 6 1.63 8.60 1.33
N GLU A 7 2.04 7.48 0.74
CA GLU A 7 3.30 6.80 1.07
C GLU A 7 4.50 7.70 0.76
N GLU A 8 4.52 8.36 -0.40
CA GLU A 8 5.51 9.40 -0.75
C GLU A 8 5.50 10.57 0.24
N GLY A 9 4.31 11.03 0.65
CA GLY A 9 4.17 12.06 1.67
C GLY A 9 4.76 11.65 3.03
N MET A 10 4.60 10.38 3.43
CA MET A 10 5.23 9.85 4.64
C MET A 10 6.75 9.82 4.54
N ASP A 11 7.30 9.49 3.36
CA ASP A 11 8.73 9.52 3.10
C ASP A 11 9.28 10.95 3.13
N GLN A 12 8.55 11.94 2.60
CA GLN A 12 8.91 13.35 2.68
C GLN A 12 8.96 13.83 4.14
N ILE A 13 7.91 13.55 4.93
CA ILE A 13 7.88 13.91 6.37
C ILE A 13 9.07 13.30 7.10
N ASN A 14 9.43 12.06 6.79
CA ASN A 14 10.58 11.40 7.40
C ASN A 14 11.90 12.13 7.11
N GLN A 15 12.09 12.64 5.89
CA GLN A 15 13.25 13.46 5.54
C GLN A 15 13.23 14.81 6.26
N ASP A 16 12.10 15.51 6.22
CA ASP A 16 11.95 16.81 6.90
C ASP A 16 12.23 16.69 8.40
N MET A 17 11.79 15.58 9.02
CA MET A 17 12.07 15.30 10.41
C MET A 17 13.55 15.05 10.68
N LYS A 18 14.31 14.46 9.75
CA LYS A 18 15.78 14.32 9.93
C LYS A 18 16.45 15.68 9.98
N ASP A 19 16.06 16.59 9.08
CA ASP A 19 16.60 17.94 9.05
C ASP A 19 16.19 18.73 10.28
N ALA A 20 14.93 18.61 10.72
CA ALA A 20 14.45 19.24 11.94
C ALA A 20 15.21 18.75 13.19
N GLU A 21 15.43 17.43 13.31
CA GLU A 21 16.19 16.85 14.42
C GLU A 21 17.64 17.34 14.45
N LYS A 22 18.30 17.41 13.28
CA LYS A 22 19.67 17.93 13.14
C LYS A 22 19.77 19.41 13.50
N ASN A 23 18.78 20.22 13.11
CA ASN A 23 18.71 21.63 13.46
C ASN A 23 18.50 21.83 14.96
N LEU A 24 17.63 21.02 15.59
CA LEU A 24 17.44 21.02 17.05
C LEU A 24 18.72 20.65 17.79
N GLU A 25 19.45 19.62 17.33
CA GLU A 25 20.78 19.30 17.89
C GLU A 25 21.78 20.44 17.73
N GLY A 26 21.66 21.25 16.68
CA GLY A 26 22.45 22.46 16.50
C GLY A 26 22.14 23.52 17.55
N LEU A 27 20.86 23.72 17.86
CA LEU A 27 20.38 24.69 18.84
C LEU A 27 20.62 24.25 20.30
N GLU A 28 20.68 22.94 20.58
CA GLU A 28 21.04 22.40 21.90
C GLU A 28 22.53 22.59 22.25
N LYS A 29 23.38 22.94 21.28
CA LYS A 29 24.81 23.19 21.50
C LYS A 29 25.00 24.62 22.04
N CYS A 30 25.07 24.73 23.36
CA CYS A 30 25.45 25.97 24.04
C CYS A 30 26.90 26.40 23.70
N CYS A 31 27.08 27.70 23.40
CA CYS A 31 28.36 28.40 23.29
C CYS A 31 29.47 27.73 22.44
N GLY A 32 29.25 27.63 21.12
CA GLY A 32 30.31 27.70 20.10
C GLY A 32 31.30 26.53 19.94
N LEU A 33 31.50 25.66 20.93
CA LEU A 33 32.48 24.56 20.78
C LEU A 33 32.23 23.30 21.64
N CYS A 34 31.29 23.29 22.59
CA CYS A 34 31.15 22.17 23.54
C CYS A 34 29.74 21.54 23.52
N VAL A 35 29.59 20.42 22.79
CA VAL A 35 28.46 19.50 23.02
C VAL A 35 28.72 18.83 24.37
N LEU A 36 27.90 19.09 25.39
CA LEU A 36 27.95 18.33 26.65
C LEU A 36 27.86 16.83 26.31
N PRO A 37 28.88 16.00 26.60
CA PRO A 37 28.90 14.57 26.23
C PRO A 37 27.72 13.77 26.79
N TRP A 38 27.04 14.35 27.78
CA TRP A 38 25.93 13.80 28.53
C TRP A 38 24.55 14.11 27.91
N LYS A 39 24.47 15.00 26.91
CA LYS A 39 23.23 15.37 26.19
C LYS A 39 23.19 14.90 24.72
N ARG A 40 24.04 13.96 24.29
CA ARG A 40 23.87 13.34 22.97
C ARG A 40 22.58 12.52 22.94
N ALA A 41 21.56 13.02 22.27
CA ALA A 41 20.38 12.23 21.93
C ALA A 41 20.83 11.02 21.09
N LYS A 42 20.21 9.86 21.31
CA LYS A 42 20.50 8.64 20.53
C LYS A 42 20.04 8.86 19.08
N ASN A 43 20.94 8.60 18.12
CA ASN A 43 20.60 8.64 16.69
C ASN A 43 19.46 7.65 16.41
N PHE A 44 18.25 8.15 16.17
CA PHE A 44 17.06 7.38 15.86
C PHE A 44 17.27 6.43 14.65
N GLU A 45 18.06 6.87 13.67
CA GLU A 45 18.41 6.11 12.46
C GLU A 45 19.22 4.82 12.72
N ARG A 46 19.78 4.64 13.91
CA ARG A 46 20.54 3.43 14.29
C ARG A 46 19.69 2.37 15.01
N GLY A 47 18.40 2.63 15.22
CA GLY A 47 17.48 1.66 15.82
C GLY A 47 17.05 0.58 14.83
N GLY A 48 16.95 -0.67 15.28
CA GLY A 48 16.44 -1.77 14.46
C GLY A 48 15.00 -1.55 13.96
N ASP A 49 14.22 -0.75 14.67
CA ASP A 49 12.84 -0.40 14.30
C ASP A 49 12.78 0.62 13.14
N TYR A 50 13.81 1.45 12.99
CA TYR A 50 13.95 2.35 11.83
C TYR A 50 14.21 1.54 10.55
N ASP A 51 15.09 0.55 10.61
CA ASP A 51 15.44 -0.28 9.45
C ASP A 51 14.23 -1.07 8.95
N LYS A 52 13.45 -1.64 9.87
CA LYS A 52 12.20 -2.36 9.54
C LYS A 52 11.14 -1.45 8.90
N THR A 53 10.99 -0.22 9.38
CA THR A 53 9.93 0.68 8.89
C THR A 53 10.30 1.40 7.59
N TRP A 54 11.58 1.77 7.43
CA TRP A 54 12.04 2.68 6.37
C TRP A 54 12.99 2.03 5.36
N LYS A 55 13.51 0.83 5.62
CA LYS A 55 14.38 0.09 4.68
C LYS A 55 13.82 -1.27 4.26
N ALA A 56 12.76 -1.76 4.88
CA ALA A 56 12.11 -2.98 4.43
C ALA A 56 11.42 -2.72 3.08
N SER A 57 12.01 -3.23 2.00
CA SER A 57 11.33 -3.40 0.73
C SER A 57 10.54 -4.70 0.79
N GLU A 58 9.42 -4.67 1.49
CA GLU A 58 8.47 -5.79 1.50
C GLU A 58 7.48 -5.63 0.35
N ASP A 59 8.00 -5.43 -0.87
CA ASP A 59 7.24 -5.62 -2.11
C ASP A 59 7.17 -7.12 -2.39
N GLY A 60 6.45 -7.82 -1.52
CA GLY A 60 6.07 -9.19 -1.77
C GLY A 60 5.25 -9.23 -3.05
N LYS A 61 5.82 -9.85 -4.10
CA LYS A 61 5.21 -10.04 -5.43
C LYS A 61 3.74 -10.44 -5.29
N VAL A 62 2.83 -9.50 -5.53
CA VAL A 62 1.39 -9.78 -5.54
C VAL A 62 1.16 -10.75 -6.70
N ASN A 63 0.75 -11.97 -6.40
CA ASN A 63 0.58 -12.99 -7.43
C ASN A 63 -0.72 -12.72 -8.21
N THR A 64 -0.64 -11.84 -9.19
CA THR A 64 -1.73 -11.53 -10.14
C THR A 64 -1.95 -12.65 -11.17
N ASN A 65 -1.19 -13.75 -11.11
CA ASN A 65 -1.29 -14.90 -12.03
C ASN A 65 -2.26 -15.98 -11.52
N GLY A 66 -3.41 -15.58 -10.98
CA GLY A 66 -4.54 -16.50 -10.86
C GLY A 66 -4.98 -16.98 -12.25
N PRO A 67 -5.57 -18.18 -12.39
CA PRO A 67 -6.07 -18.66 -13.67
C PRO A 67 -7.14 -17.70 -14.21
N ARG A 68 -6.76 -16.88 -15.19
CA ARG A 68 -7.67 -16.01 -15.94
C ARG A 68 -8.44 -16.85 -16.94
N MET A 69 -9.75 -16.67 -16.97
CA MET A 69 -10.57 -17.24 -18.04
C MET A 69 -10.41 -16.30 -19.23
N VAL A 70 -9.67 -16.74 -20.24
CA VAL A 70 -9.74 -16.10 -21.57
C VAL A 70 -11.08 -16.54 -22.14
N VAL A 71 -12.04 -15.62 -22.21
CA VAL A 71 -13.28 -15.85 -22.96
C VAL A 71 -12.90 -15.77 -24.43
N ASP A 72 -12.25 -16.83 -24.92
CA ASP A 72 -12.01 -16.98 -26.34
C ASP A 72 -13.32 -17.41 -26.99
N GLN A 73 -13.96 -16.46 -27.66
CA GLN A 73 -15.15 -16.67 -28.49
C GLN A 73 -14.85 -17.59 -29.71
N GLY A 74 -13.63 -18.13 -29.83
CA GLY A 74 -13.17 -18.98 -30.93
C GLY A 74 -12.71 -20.41 -30.57
N GLN A 75 -12.66 -20.83 -29.30
CA GLN A 75 -12.25 -22.20 -28.96
C GLN A 75 -13.43 -23.09 -28.55
N ALA A 76 -14.00 -23.70 -29.59
CA ALA A 76 -14.87 -24.85 -29.53
C ALA A 76 -14.16 -26.07 -28.89
N GLY A 77 -14.15 -26.13 -27.56
CA GLY A 77 -14.30 -27.41 -26.87
C GLY A 77 -15.77 -27.83 -26.91
N PRO A 78 -16.13 -29.12 -26.77
CA PRO A 78 -17.51 -29.58 -26.83
C PRO A 78 -18.28 -29.13 -25.58
N GLN A 79 -18.59 -27.84 -25.50
CA GLN A 79 -19.58 -27.29 -24.59
C GLN A 79 -20.92 -27.65 -25.24
N GLY A 80 -21.58 -28.68 -24.71
CA GLY A 80 -22.97 -28.93 -25.06
C GLY A 80 -23.80 -27.67 -24.79
N ASN A 81 -24.93 -27.55 -25.48
CA ASN A 81 -25.90 -26.48 -25.24
C ASN A 81 -26.10 -26.29 -23.73
N ILE A 82 -26.02 -25.05 -23.26
CA ILE A 82 -26.23 -24.68 -21.86
C ILE A 82 -27.61 -25.19 -21.40
N ILE A 83 -28.56 -25.22 -22.33
CA ILE A 83 -29.92 -25.69 -22.11
C ILE A 83 -30.14 -27.03 -22.81
N THR A 84 -30.77 -27.96 -22.10
CA THR A 84 -31.30 -29.17 -22.71
C THR A 84 -32.53 -28.84 -23.55
N ARG A 85 -32.48 -29.07 -24.86
CA ARG A 85 -33.60 -28.81 -25.77
C ARG A 85 -34.69 -29.87 -25.62
N ILE A 86 -35.94 -29.43 -25.46
CA ILE A 86 -37.12 -30.30 -25.29
C ILE A 86 -38.03 -30.16 -26.50
N THR A 87 -38.42 -28.92 -26.84
CA THR A 87 -39.34 -28.64 -27.96
C THR A 87 -38.63 -28.22 -29.24
N ASN A 88 -37.35 -27.86 -29.19
CA ASN A 88 -36.56 -27.30 -30.29
C ASN A 88 -37.28 -26.11 -30.96
N ASP A 89 -37.86 -25.23 -30.14
CA ASP A 89 -38.55 -24.04 -30.60
C ASP A 89 -37.67 -22.78 -30.50
N ALA A 90 -38.10 -21.70 -31.15
CA ALA A 90 -37.36 -20.44 -31.18
C ALA A 90 -37.15 -19.81 -29.78
N ARG A 91 -37.96 -20.19 -28.77
CA ARG A 91 -37.79 -19.71 -27.40
C ARG A 91 -36.60 -20.39 -26.73
N GLU A 92 -36.40 -21.69 -26.96
CA GLU A 92 -35.20 -22.41 -26.50
C GLU A 92 -33.93 -21.87 -27.18
N ASP A 93 -33.99 -21.51 -28.47
CA ASP A 93 -32.86 -20.87 -29.17
C ASP A 93 -32.52 -19.48 -28.61
N GLU A 94 -33.51 -18.62 -28.35
CA GLU A 94 -33.31 -17.31 -27.72
C GLU A 94 -32.72 -17.45 -26.30
N MET A 95 -33.19 -18.45 -25.55
CA MET A 95 -32.68 -18.71 -24.21
C MET A 95 -31.21 -19.16 -24.25
N GLU A 96 -30.82 -19.99 -25.21
CA GLU A 96 -29.43 -20.44 -25.40
C GLU A 96 -28.51 -19.27 -25.78
N GLU A 97 -28.96 -18.39 -26.68
CA GLU A 97 -28.22 -17.19 -27.05
C GLU A 97 -28.02 -16.26 -25.84
N ASN A 98 -29.09 -15.98 -25.10
CA ASN A 98 -29.05 -15.14 -23.90
C ASN A 98 -28.12 -15.75 -22.84
N LEU A 99 -28.19 -17.06 -22.58
CA LEU A 99 -27.31 -17.71 -21.61
C LEU A 99 -25.85 -17.75 -22.06
N THR A 100 -25.58 -17.85 -23.36
CA THR A 100 -24.22 -17.75 -23.91
C THR A 100 -23.64 -16.35 -23.66
N GLN A 101 -24.44 -15.30 -23.90
CA GLN A 101 -24.03 -13.92 -23.59
C GLN A 101 -23.80 -13.74 -22.07
N VAL A 102 -24.69 -14.25 -21.23
CA VAL A 102 -24.54 -14.22 -19.76
C VAL A 102 -23.28 -14.98 -19.31
N SER A 103 -22.95 -16.12 -19.92
CA SER A 103 -21.72 -16.86 -19.65
C SER A 103 -20.48 -16.03 -19.95
N GLY A 104 -20.47 -15.29 -21.08
CA GLY A 104 -19.41 -14.34 -21.40
C GLY A 104 -19.31 -13.18 -20.39
N MET A 105 -20.45 -12.60 -19.99
CA MET A 105 -20.49 -11.56 -18.96
C MET A 105 -19.97 -12.08 -17.61
N LEU A 106 -20.32 -13.31 -17.23
CA LEU A 106 -19.84 -13.96 -16.02
C LEU A 106 -18.31 -14.18 -16.05
N GLY A 107 -17.76 -14.53 -17.22
CA GLY A 107 -16.31 -14.60 -17.42
C GLY A 107 -15.61 -13.27 -17.16
N ASN A 108 -16.17 -12.18 -17.68
CA ASN A 108 -15.64 -10.83 -17.43
C ASN A 108 -15.77 -10.42 -15.95
N LEU A 109 -16.92 -10.70 -15.31
CA LEU A 109 -17.12 -10.44 -13.88
C LEU A 109 -16.12 -11.21 -13.02
N ARG A 110 -15.82 -12.46 -13.37
CA ARG A 110 -14.80 -13.26 -12.68
C ARG A 110 -13.41 -12.63 -12.81
N ASN A 111 -13.03 -12.18 -14.00
CA ASN A 111 -11.73 -11.54 -14.21
C ASN A 111 -11.63 -10.23 -13.40
N MET A 112 -12.67 -9.38 -13.42
CA MET A 112 -12.72 -8.18 -12.58
C MET A 112 -12.65 -8.51 -11.08
N ALA A 113 -13.33 -9.58 -10.63
CA ALA A 113 -13.27 -10.00 -9.23
C ALA A 113 -11.85 -10.45 -8.81
N ILE A 114 -11.13 -11.15 -9.70
CA ILE A 114 -9.73 -11.54 -9.47
C ILE A 114 -8.84 -10.30 -9.40
N ASP A 115 -8.97 -9.39 -10.37
CA ASP A 115 -8.16 -8.17 -10.45
C ASP A 115 -8.39 -7.29 -9.22
N MET A 116 -9.66 -7.01 -8.87
CA MET A 116 -10.02 -6.27 -7.66
C MET A 116 -9.52 -6.96 -6.39
N GLY A 117 -9.62 -8.28 -6.29
CA GLY A 117 -9.13 -9.03 -5.13
C GLY A 117 -7.62 -8.86 -4.93
N SER A 118 -6.85 -8.99 -6.02
CA SER A 118 -5.40 -8.80 -5.98
C SER A 118 -4.99 -7.35 -5.67
N GLU A 119 -5.73 -6.38 -6.21
CA GLU A 119 -5.50 -4.95 -5.96
C GLU A 119 -5.79 -4.61 -4.50
N ILE A 120 -6.88 -5.12 -3.91
CA ILE A 120 -7.20 -4.93 -2.48
C ILE A 120 -6.10 -5.51 -1.59
N GLU A 121 -5.58 -6.70 -1.90
CA GLU A 121 -4.50 -7.30 -1.12
C GLU A 121 -3.23 -6.45 -1.18
N SER A 122 -2.88 -5.96 -2.37
CA SER A 122 -1.75 -5.03 -2.57
C SER A 122 -1.92 -3.76 -1.75
N GLN A 123 -3.09 -3.13 -1.85
CA GLN A 123 -3.42 -1.89 -1.14
C GLN A 123 -3.43 -2.07 0.37
N ASN A 124 -3.91 -3.21 0.89
CA ASN A 124 -3.86 -3.51 2.33
C ASN A 124 -2.43 -3.54 2.86
N ARG A 125 -1.51 -4.21 2.15
CA ARG A 125 -0.09 -4.22 2.53
C ARG A 125 0.53 -2.82 2.49
N GLN A 126 0.17 -2.02 1.49
CA GLN A 126 0.61 -0.62 1.39
C GLN A 126 0.09 0.22 2.58
N VAL A 127 -1.18 0.06 2.97
CA VAL A 127 -1.75 0.73 4.14
C VAL A 127 -1.01 0.35 5.42
N ASP A 128 -0.65 -0.92 5.60
CA ASP A 128 0.12 -1.37 6.77
C ASP A 128 1.49 -0.68 6.84
N ARG A 129 2.19 -0.53 5.71
CA ARG A 129 3.46 0.23 5.64
C ARG A 129 3.26 1.70 5.96
N ILE A 130 2.25 2.33 5.36
CA ILE A 130 1.91 3.74 5.63
C ILE A 130 1.64 3.94 7.12
N ASN A 131 0.91 3.03 7.76
CA ASN A 131 0.60 3.09 9.19
C ASN A 131 1.87 3.00 10.05
N GLN A 132 2.80 2.10 9.72
CA GLN A 132 4.09 2.01 10.43
C GLN A 132 4.93 3.29 10.25
N LYS A 133 5.03 3.80 9.02
CA LYS A 133 5.71 5.08 8.71
C LYS A 133 5.07 6.24 9.48
N ALA A 134 3.75 6.30 9.53
CA ALA A 134 2.99 7.34 10.23
C ALA A 134 3.25 7.33 11.75
N GLN A 135 3.20 6.16 12.40
CA GLN A 135 3.51 6.03 13.83
C GLN A 135 4.96 6.43 14.14
N SER A 136 5.89 6.05 13.28
CA SER A 136 7.30 6.45 13.39
C SER A 136 7.45 7.97 13.31
N ASN A 137 6.83 8.60 12.31
CA ASN A 137 6.83 10.05 12.13
C ASN A 137 6.17 10.78 13.31
N GLU A 138 5.03 10.30 13.80
CA GLU A 138 4.32 10.88 14.95
C GLU A 138 5.23 10.93 16.19
N SER A 139 5.88 9.80 16.53
CA SER A 139 6.78 9.74 17.68
C SER A 139 7.95 10.71 17.55
N ARG A 140 8.52 10.87 16.34
CA ARG A 140 9.63 11.79 16.07
C ARG A 140 9.18 13.25 16.19
N ILE A 141 8.03 13.59 15.61
CA ILE A 141 7.44 14.93 15.68
C ILE A 141 7.20 15.32 17.14
N PHE A 142 6.60 14.42 17.93
CA PHE A 142 6.35 14.68 19.34
C PHE A 142 7.66 14.92 20.12
N GLY A 143 8.66 14.04 19.94
CA GLY A 143 9.96 14.18 20.60
C GLY A 143 10.73 15.43 20.18
N ALA A 144 10.69 15.81 18.90
CA ALA A 144 11.26 17.06 18.40
C ALA A 144 10.56 18.28 18.98
N ASN A 145 9.23 18.27 19.04
CA ASN A 145 8.45 19.37 19.61
C ASN A 145 8.72 19.54 21.12
N GLU A 146 8.85 18.44 21.88
CA GLU A 146 9.22 18.52 23.30
C GLU A 146 10.62 19.12 23.50
N ARG A 147 11.60 18.72 22.68
CA ARG A 147 12.95 19.31 22.69
C ARG A 147 12.94 20.79 22.33
N ALA A 148 12.25 21.16 21.26
CA ALA A 148 12.09 22.56 20.86
C ALA A 148 11.50 23.42 21.97
N ARG A 149 10.45 22.92 22.65
CA ARG A 149 9.83 23.59 23.81
C ARG A 149 10.78 23.75 24.99
N LYS A 150 11.69 22.80 25.23
CA LYS A 150 12.72 22.93 26.29
C LYS A 150 13.72 24.04 25.93
N ILE A 151 14.21 24.08 24.70
CA ILE A 151 15.13 25.13 24.23
C ILE A 151 14.51 26.51 24.36
N LEU A 152 13.21 26.67 24.03
CA LEU A 152 12.49 27.94 24.17
C LEU A 152 12.26 28.37 25.62
N LYS A 153 12.27 27.43 26.58
CA LYS A 153 12.14 27.73 28.02
C LYS A 153 13.49 27.95 28.71
N GLU A 154 14.57 27.43 28.14
CA GLU A 154 15.95 27.56 28.65
C GLU A 154 16.67 28.82 28.11
N ASN A 155 16.10 29.53 27.13
CA ASN A 155 16.48 30.89 26.71
C ASN A 155 15.57 31.94 27.37
#